data_AF-A0A967WNR1-F1
#
_entry.id   AF-A0A967WNR1-F1
#
_cell.length_a   1.000
_cell.length_b   1.000
_cell.length_c   1.000
_cell.angle_alpha   90.00
_cell.angle_beta   90.00
_cell.angle_gamma   90.00
#
_symmetry.space_group_name_H-M   'P 1'
#
loop_
_entity.id
_entity.type
_entity.pdbx_description
1 polymer ?
#
loop_
_entity_poly.entity_id
_entity_poly.type
_entity_poly.pdbx_seq_one_letter_code
_entity_poly.pdbx_strand_id
1 'polypeptide(L)'
;KDAGGGLYILEATVTISNNVIVSNTGGTTRPGYGGGIYARGGSVTLSHNEIASNTAGTNGFCLGGGAYFDGANAALLHNTIMSNTASFWDEG
;
A
#
# COMPACT_ATOMS: atom_id res chain seq x y z
N LYS A 1 13.71 4.08 1.18
CA LYS A 1 12.24 4.15 1.29
C LYS A 1 11.80 2.88 1.98
N ASP A 2 10.99 2.99 3.00
CA ASP A 2 10.35 1.83 3.58
C ASP A 2 9.05 1.60 2.78
N ALA A 3 8.61 0.35 2.62
CA ALA A 3 7.41 0.09 1.84
C ALA A 3 6.76 -1.26 2.15
N GLY A 4 5.47 -1.36 1.86
CA GLY A 4 4.73 -2.62 1.88
C GLY A 4 4.64 -3.22 3.28
N GLY A 5 4.09 -2.46 4.23
CA GLY A 5 4.05 -2.85 5.64
C GLY A 5 3.39 -4.22 5.88
N GLY A 6 2.44 -4.59 5.03
CA GLY A 6 1.90 -5.95 4.96
C GLY A 6 2.49 -6.76 3.81
N LEU A 7 2.43 -6.23 2.58
CA LEU A 7 2.90 -6.92 1.37
C LEU A 7 3.82 -6.04 0.52
N TYR A 8 4.94 -6.61 0.11
CA TYR A 8 5.88 -6.02 -0.84
C TYR A 8 6.02 -6.91 -2.07
N ILE A 9 5.62 -6.41 -3.23
CA ILE A 9 5.62 -7.13 -4.51
C ILE A 9 6.57 -6.43 -5.47
N LEU A 10 7.49 -7.20 -6.08
CA LEU A 10 8.47 -6.67 -7.02
C LEU A 10 8.47 -7.52 -8.29
N GLU A 11 8.16 -6.89 -9.43
CA GLU A 11 8.27 -7.47 -10.77
C GLU A 11 7.56 -8.83 -10.94
N ALA A 12 6.45 -9.02 -10.22
CA ALA A 12 5.73 -10.29 -10.17
C ALA A 12 4.28 -10.16 -10.65
N THR A 13 3.70 -11.29 -11.07
CA THR A 13 2.26 -11.40 -11.32
C THR A 13 1.61 -12.09 -10.12
N VAL A 14 0.75 -11.36 -9.39
CA VAL A 14 0.18 -11.84 -8.13
C VAL A 14 -1.33 -11.60 -8.09
N THR A 15 -2.07 -12.59 -7.61
CA THR A 15 -3.48 -12.42 -7.21
C THR A 15 -3.58 -12.45 -5.69
N ILE A 16 -4.16 -11.42 -5.12
CA ILE A 16 -4.46 -11.32 -3.69
C ILE A 16 -5.97 -11.26 -3.57
N SER A 17 -6.58 -12.27 -2.96
CA SER A 17 -8.03 -12.37 -2.90
C SER A 17 -8.55 -12.84 -1.56
N ASN A 18 -9.65 -12.24 -1.08
CA ASN A 18 -10.32 -12.60 0.18
C ASN A 18 -9.41 -12.47 1.42
N ASN A 19 -8.56 -11.44 1.45
CA ASN A 19 -7.67 -11.15 2.57
C ASN A 19 -8.12 -9.90 3.34
N VAL A 20 -7.69 -9.84 4.61
CA VAL A 20 -7.80 -8.66 5.48
C VAL A 20 -6.41 -8.12 5.72
N ILE A 21 -6.10 -6.96 5.15
CA ILE A 21 -4.80 -6.28 5.22
C ILE A 21 -5.01 -5.01 6.03
N VAL A 22 -4.79 -5.10 7.34
CA VAL A 22 -5.15 -4.04 8.27
C VAL A 22 -4.03 -3.64 9.22
N SER A 23 -4.01 -2.35 9.57
CA SER A 23 -3.11 -1.79 10.59
C SER A 23 -1.61 -1.99 10.31
N ASN A 24 -1.23 -2.07 9.03
CA ASN A 24 0.17 -2.17 8.62
C ASN A 24 0.79 -0.78 8.47
N THR A 25 2.10 -0.68 8.72
CA THR A 25 2.87 0.57 8.54
C THR A 25 3.98 0.38 7.53
N GLY A 26 3.93 1.13 6.43
CA GLY A 26 4.88 1.05 5.32
C GLY A 26 6.25 1.66 5.64
N GLY A 27 6.39 2.43 6.71
CA GLY A 27 7.65 3.04 7.11
C GLY A 27 7.51 3.94 8.33
N THR A 28 8.47 3.89 9.27
CA THR A 28 8.44 4.72 10.49
C THR A 28 9.58 5.74 10.54
N THR A 29 10.69 5.48 9.85
CA THR A 29 11.91 6.29 9.95
C THR A 29 12.20 7.14 8.71
N ARG A 30 11.53 6.82 7.59
CA ARG A 30 11.73 7.43 6.28
C ARG A 30 10.39 7.54 5.54
N PRO A 31 10.33 8.30 4.42
CA PRO A 31 9.23 8.24 3.48
C PRO A 31 8.82 6.79 3.19
N GLY A 32 7.57 6.50 3.50
CA GLY A 32 6.98 5.17 3.40
C GLY A 32 5.98 5.08 2.25
N TYR A 33 5.91 3.92 1.60
CA TYR A 33 5.02 3.68 0.48
C TYR A 33 4.19 2.41 0.65
N GLY A 34 2.91 2.48 0.35
CA GLY A 34 2.07 1.28 0.40
C GLY A 34 1.98 0.74 1.82
N GLY A 35 1.28 1.46 2.70
CA GLY A 35 1.20 1.10 4.12
C GLY A 35 0.73 -0.33 4.33
N GLY A 36 -0.29 -0.75 3.59
CA GLY A 36 -0.69 -2.14 3.46
C GLY A 36 0.11 -2.86 2.37
N ILE A 37 -0.04 -2.41 1.13
CA ILE A 37 0.52 -3.08 -0.06
C ILE A 37 1.42 -2.11 -0.83
N TYR A 38 2.64 -2.53 -1.11
CA TYR A 38 3.50 -1.89 -2.11
C TYR A 38 3.75 -2.87 -3.25
N ALA A 39 3.54 -2.42 -4.48
CA ALA A 39 3.87 -3.19 -5.68
C ALA A 39 4.66 -2.34 -6.66
N ARG A 40 5.79 -2.85 -7.16
CA ARG A 40 6.62 -2.19 -8.18
C ARG A 40 6.80 -3.08 -9.40
N GLY A 41 6.35 -2.61 -10.55
CA GLY A 41 6.32 -3.41 -11.79
C GLY A 41 5.40 -4.63 -11.72
N GLY A 42 5.31 -5.38 -12.82
CA GLY A 42 4.49 -6.61 -12.89
C GLY A 42 2.99 -6.34 -12.96
N SER A 43 2.18 -7.30 -12.50
CA SER A 43 0.71 -7.24 -12.53
C SER A 43 0.11 -7.72 -11.23
N VAL A 44 -0.80 -6.94 -10.64
CA VAL A 44 -1.43 -7.25 -9.36
C VAL A 44 -2.95 -7.21 -9.50
N THR A 45 -3.59 -8.32 -9.21
CA THR A 45 -5.06 -8.39 -9.10
C THR A 45 -5.44 -8.48 -7.64
N LEU A 46 -6.15 -7.46 -7.15
CA LEU A 46 -6.76 -7.46 -5.82
C LEU A 46 -8.25 -7.75 -5.97
N SER A 47 -8.76 -8.80 -5.34
CA SER A 47 -10.20 -9.09 -5.35
C SER A 47 -10.80 -9.41 -3.98
N HIS A 48 -11.92 -8.78 -3.63
CA HIS A 48 -12.65 -9.05 -2.38
C HIS A 48 -11.78 -8.92 -1.12
N ASN A 49 -10.82 -7.99 -1.09
CA ASN A 49 -10.00 -7.73 0.08
C ASN A 49 -10.54 -6.55 0.89
N GLU A 50 -10.30 -6.61 2.20
CA GLU A 50 -10.40 -5.45 3.09
C GLU A 50 -9.00 -4.89 3.32
N ILE A 51 -8.76 -3.65 2.91
CA ILE A 51 -7.49 -2.94 3.09
C ILE A 51 -7.80 -1.70 3.95
N ALA A 52 -7.60 -1.82 5.27
CA ALA A 52 -8.07 -0.80 6.21
C ALA A 52 -7.05 -0.37 7.26
N SER A 53 -7.11 0.88 7.68
CA SER A 53 -6.29 1.40 8.80
C SER A 53 -4.77 1.26 8.58
N ASN A 54 -4.30 1.14 7.34
CA ASN A 54 -2.87 1.06 7.04
C ASN A 54 -2.28 2.47 6.89
N THR A 55 -1.02 2.62 7.30
CA THR A 55 -0.31 3.89 7.30
C THR A 55 0.93 3.79 6.42
N ALA A 56 1.04 4.59 5.36
CA ALA A 56 2.21 4.56 4.47
C ALA A 56 3.49 4.92 5.25
N GLY A 57 3.40 5.93 6.09
CA GLY A 57 4.38 6.29 7.10
C GLY A 57 3.93 7.50 7.90
N THR A 58 4.72 7.88 8.90
CA THR A 58 4.43 9.02 9.78
C THR A 58 5.35 10.22 9.54
N ASN A 59 6.45 10.02 8.80
CA ASN A 59 7.51 11.00 8.63
C ASN A 59 7.86 11.17 7.14
N GLY A 60 7.93 12.43 6.69
CA GLY A 60 8.22 12.80 5.32
C GLY A 60 7.09 12.51 4.32
N PHE A 61 7.40 12.65 3.04
CA PHE A 61 6.47 12.49 1.92
C PHE A 61 6.14 11.01 1.67
N CYS A 62 5.03 10.53 2.23
CA CYS A 62 4.59 9.14 2.14
C CYS A 62 3.44 9.01 1.12
N LEU A 63 3.35 7.88 0.41
CA LEU A 63 2.29 7.65 -0.59
C LEU A 63 1.58 6.31 -0.39
N GLY A 64 0.28 6.30 -0.66
CA GLY A 64 -0.53 5.08 -0.69
C GLY A 64 -0.66 4.43 0.68
N GLY A 65 -1.45 5.02 1.58
CA GLY A 65 -1.70 4.48 2.91
C GLY A 65 -2.18 3.04 2.88
N GLY A 66 -3.13 2.73 1.99
CA GLY A 66 -3.62 1.37 1.80
C GLY A 66 -2.74 0.59 0.85
N ALA A 67 -2.61 1.08 -0.39
CA ALA A 67 -1.79 0.47 -1.42
C ALA A 67 -1.06 1.52 -2.27
N TYR A 68 0.12 1.18 -2.76
CA TYR A 68 0.89 1.98 -3.72
C TYR A 68 1.43 1.10 -4.85
N PHE A 69 1.13 1.48 -6.11
CA PHE A 69 1.52 0.75 -7.32
C PHE A 69 2.49 1.60 -8.15
N ASP A 70 3.78 1.27 -8.08
CA ASP A 70 4.88 1.95 -8.79
C ASP A 70 5.16 1.25 -10.13
N GLY A 71 4.50 1.69 -11.20
CA GLY A 71 4.65 1.09 -12.52
C GLY A 71 4.12 -0.35 -12.64
N ALA A 72 3.33 -0.81 -11.67
CA ALA A 72 2.63 -2.10 -11.72
C ALA A 72 1.26 -1.94 -12.41
N ASN A 73 0.85 -2.92 -13.21
CA ASN A 73 -0.52 -2.99 -13.73
C ASN A 73 -1.45 -3.54 -12.63
N ALA A 74 -2.35 -2.73 -12.11
CA ALA A 74 -3.19 -3.09 -10.97
C ALA A 74 -4.68 -3.15 -11.34
N ALA A 75 -5.32 -4.27 -11.04
CA ALA A 75 -6.76 -4.44 -11.14
C ALA A 75 -7.37 -4.60 -9.74
N LEU A 76 -8.30 -3.73 -9.36
CA LEU A 76 -8.96 -3.74 -8.06
C LEU A 76 -10.45 -4.07 -8.25
N LEU A 77 -10.86 -5.26 -7.84
CA LEU A 77 -12.20 -5.78 -8.02
C LEU A 77 -12.87 -6.03 -6.66
N HIS A 78 -13.98 -5.35 -6.38
CA HIS A 78 -14.77 -5.56 -5.15
C HIS A 78 -13.96 -5.47 -3.85
N ASN A 79 -12.95 -4.60 -3.77
CA ASN A 79 -12.20 -4.39 -2.54
C ASN A 79 -12.82 -3.27 -1.71
N THR A 80 -12.75 -3.42 -0.39
CA THR A 80 -13.05 -2.35 0.55
C THR A 80 -11.74 -1.72 0.98
N ILE A 81 -11.52 -0.44 0.64
CA ILE A 81 -10.30 0.29 0.99
C ILE A 81 -10.71 1.50 1.83
N MET A 82 -10.48 1.45 3.14
CA MET A 82 -11.01 2.48 4.06
C MET A 82 -9.99 2.88 5.13
N SER A 83 -10.11 4.10 5.66
CA SER A 83 -9.34 4.56 6.83
C SER A 83 -7.82 4.44 6.72
N ASN A 84 -7.26 4.45 5.50
CA ASN A 84 -5.83 4.38 5.31
C ASN A 84 -5.19 5.77 5.25
N THR A 85 -3.99 5.93 5.79
CA THR A 85 -3.31 7.22 5.95
C THR A 85 -2.01 7.27 5.17
N ALA A 86 -1.83 8.27 4.31
CA ALA A 86 -0.53 8.66 3.79
C ALA A 86 -0.19 10.05 4.34
N SER A 87 0.95 10.21 4.99
CA SER A 87 1.39 11.52 5.48
C SER A 87 2.01 12.33 4.34
N PHE A 88 1.53 13.56 4.17
CA PHE A 88 2.25 14.60 3.45
C PHE A 88 2.79 15.56 4.52
N TRP A 89 4.11 15.79 4.51
CA TRP A 89 4.67 16.95 5.20
C TRP A 89 4.63 18.10 4.21
N ASP A 90 3.76 19.07 4.45
CA ASP A 90 3.81 20.38 3.80
C ASP A 90 4.86 21.20 4.54
N GLU A 91 6.03 21.40 3.92
CA GLU A 91 6.89 22.50 4.33
C GLU A 91 6.25 23.76 3.76
N GLY A 92 5.43 24.43 4.58
CA GLY A 92 4.79 25.70 4.21
C GLY A 92 5.77 26.78 3.77
#